data_AF-A0A945LVV6-F1
#
_entry.id   AF-A0A945LVV6-F1
#
_cell.length_a   1.000
_cell.length_b   1.000
_cell.length_c   1.000
_cell.angle_alpha   90.00
_cell.angle_beta   90.00
_cell.angle_gamma   90.00
#
_symmetry.space_group_name_H-M   'P 1'
#
loop_
_entity.id
_entity.type
_entity.pdbx_description
1 polymer ?
#
loop_
_entity_poly.entity_id
_entity_poly.type
_entity_poly.pdbx_seq_one_letter_code
_entity_poly.pdbx_strand_id
1 'polypeptide(L)'
;MKRIPLIIAVILGVVLIVTVYFFMSFDRILKAAIETFGTQIIGTEVALSSAEVSPKSGSGALKNLSIANPKGFSDGSAISFKEISLKLDTGTLGDDTVLVNTIIIDAPHLTYELGEGGSNLDALQRNVDSYMAAHTEDKSNAEKADQGPDTKLIIESLVIRNGTVSIKADALGDEGVNAPLPDIHLTDIGKGDGATPGEVTEKIFDSLKEKALLAVASSKLGDMGKTISKGAESIGESAGEAGKALKGLLGN
;
A
#
# COMPACT_ATOMS: atom_id res chain seq x y z
N MET A 1 7.26 -13.75 6.91
CA MET A 1 6.60 -14.12 5.64
C MET A 1 6.66 -12.88 4.77
N LYS A 2 7.41 -12.91 3.66
CA LYS A 2 7.65 -11.73 2.83
C LYS A 2 6.37 -11.43 2.06
N ARG A 3 5.61 -10.41 2.46
CA ARG A 3 4.36 -10.05 1.81
C ARG A 3 4.24 -8.52 1.69
N ILE A 4 5.06 -7.92 0.85
CA ILE A 4 5.12 -6.46 0.73
C ILE A 4 5.47 -6.08 -0.69
N PRO A 5 4.50 -5.68 -1.52
CA PRO A 5 4.96 -5.00 -2.71
C PRO A 5 4.05 -3.98 -3.40
N LEU A 6 2.75 -4.10 -3.21
CA LEU A 6 1.80 -3.22 -3.89
C LEU A 6 1.89 -1.79 -3.36
N ILE A 7 2.22 -1.65 -2.08
CA ILE A 7 2.45 -0.36 -1.41
C ILE A 7 3.93 0.08 -1.54
N ILE A 8 4.85 -0.84 -1.90
CA ILE A 8 6.25 -0.49 -2.22
C ILE A 8 6.30 0.47 -3.41
N ALA A 9 5.43 0.34 -4.40
CA ALA A 9 5.33 1.29 -5.51
C ALA A 9 4.93 2.71 -5.06
N VAL A 10 3.99 2.80 -4.11
CA VAL A 10 3.52 4.08 -3.54
C VAL A 10 4.64 4.77 -2.77
N ILE A 11 5.44 3.98 -2.03
CA ILE A 11 6.55 4.48 -1.22
C ILE A 11 7.82 4.70 -2.04
N LEU A 12 8.04 3.96 -3.13
CA LEU A 12 9.02 4.34 -4.16
C LEU A 12 8.70 5.71 -4.72
N GLY A 13 7.43 6.09 -4.82
CA GLY A 13 7.01 7.46 -5.08
C GLY A 13 7.48 8.46 -4.02
N VAL A 14 7.39 8.11 -2.72
CA VAL A 14 7.89 8.94 -1.61
C VAL A 14 9.42 9.05 -1.61
N VAL A 15 10.12 7.94 -1.84
CA VAL A 15 11.58 7.90 -1.98
C VAL A 15 12.00 8.70 -3.22
N LEU A 16 11.30 8.56 -4.35
CA LEU A 16 11.51 9.39 -5.54
C LEU A 16 11.20 10.86 -5.27
N ILE A 17 10.22 11.22 -4.45
CA ILE A 17 9.98 12.62 -4.06
C ILE A 17 11.21 13.19 -3.36
N VAL A 18 11.84 12.41 -2.46
CA VAL A 18 13.06 12.79 -1.76
C VAL A 18 14.26 12.85 -2.72
N THR A 19 14.45 11.85 -3.59
CA THR A 19 15.57 11.80 -4.54
C THR A 19 15.45 12.87 -5.64
N VAL A 20 14.24 13.10 -6.14
CA VAL A 20 13.96 14.10 -7.18
C VAL A 20 14.10 15.51 -6.60
N TYR A 21 14.01 15.72 -5.26
CA TYR A 21 14.24 17.01 -4.57
C TYR A 21 15.49 17.77 -5.05
N PHE A 22 16.48 17.03 -5.59
CA PHE A 22 17.71 17.60 -6.14
C PHE A 22 17.64 18.11 -7.58
N PHE A 23 16.67 17.73 -8.42
CA PHE A 23 16.69 18.04 -9.85
C PHE A 23 15.38 18.66 -10.36
N MET A 24 15.49 19.94 -10.74
CA MET A 24 14.43 20.80 -11.27
C MET A 24 13.61 20.16 -12.42
N SER A 25 12.28 20.42 -12.39
CA SER A 25 11.18 19.91 -13.25
C SER A 25 10.48 18.63 -12.72
N PHE A 26 9.82 18.78 -11.57
CA PHE A 26 9.42 17.71 -10.66
C PHE A 26 8.18 16.90 -11.03
N ASP A 27 7.06 17.56 -11.32
CA ASP A 27 5.74 16.93 -11.24
C ASP A 27 5.54 15.82 -12.31
N ARG A 28 6.00 16.08 -13.55
CA ARG A 28 5.86 15.13 -14.66
C ARG A 28 6.84 13.96 -14.59
N ILE A 29 8.08 14.22 -14.16
CA ILE A 29 9.11 13.19 -14.01
C ILE A 29 8.72 12.25 -12.88
N LEU A 30 8.28 12.82 -11.75
CA LEU A 30 7.84 12.04 -10.61
C LEU A 30 6.62 11.17 -10.94
N LYS A 31 5.62 11.74 -11.61
CA LYS A 31 4.48 10.97 -12.12
C LYS A 31 4.95 9.82 -13.01
N ALA A 32 5.76 10.10 -14.03
CA ALA A 32 6.22 9.09 -14.97
C ALA A 32 7.03 7.99 -14.27
N ALA A 33 7.85 8.34 -13.29
CA ALA A 33 8.61 7.39 -12.49
C ALA A 33 7.69 6.48 -11.66
N ILE A 34 6.69 7.05 -10.99
CA ILE A 34 5.69 6.29 -10.22
C ILE A 34 4.92 5.32 -11.12
N GLU A 35 4.43 5.79 -12.27
CA GLU A 35 3.69 4.95 -13.22
C GLU A 35 4.58 3.85 -13.78
N THR A 36 5.82 4.17 -14.17
CA THR A 36 6.75 3.23 -14.79
C THR A 36 7.24 2.17 -13.80
N PHE A 37 7.87 2.59 -12.70
CA PHE A 37 8.41 1.66 -11.70
C PHE A 37 7.31 0.94 -10.95
N GLY A 38 6.22 1.65 -10.62
CA GLY A 38 5.06 1.04 -10.00
C GLY A 38 4.48 -0.08 -10.87
N THR A 39 4.30 0.17 -12.17
CA THR A 39 3.79 -0.86 -13.10
C THR A 39 4.73 -2.05 -13.23
N GLN A 40 6.05 -1.79 -13.32
CA GLN A 40 7.05 -2.87 -13.42
C GLN A 40 7.07 -3.76 -12.19
N ILE A 41 7.03 -3.15 -11.00
CA ILE A 41 7.12 -3.85 -9.72
C ILE A 41 5.82 -4.60 -9.45
N ILE A 42 4.68 -3.93 -9.63
CA ILE A 42 3.35 -4.49 -9.33
C ILE A 42 2.92 -5.53 -10.37
N GLY A 43 3.41 -5.44 -11.60
CA GLY A 43 3.01 -6.30 -12.70
C GLY A 43 1.61 -6.00 -13.24
N THR A 44 1.02 -4.85 -12.88
CA THR A 44 -0.22 -4.31 -13.47
C THR A 44 -0.10 -2.79 -13.60
N GLU A 45 -0.97 -2.18 -14.38
CA GLU A 45 -0.95 -0.75 -14.63
C GLU A 45 -1.09 0.07 -13.33
N VAL A 46 -0.14 0.98 -13.12
CA VAL A 46 -0.19 2.03 -12.11
C VAL A 46 -0.35 3.35 -12.83
N ALA A 47 -1.40 4.09 -12.48
CA ALA A 47 -1.70 5.40 -13.04
C ALA A 47 -1.80 6.46 -11.95
N LEU A 48 -1.36 7.67 -12.25
CA LEU A 48 -1.39 8.81 -11.33
C LEU A 48 -1.85 10.06 -12.09
N SER A 49 -2.78 10.85 -11.52
CA SER A 49 -3.18 12.10 -12.19
C SER A 49 -2.10 13.17 -12.11
N SER A 50 -1.62 13.47 -10.91
CA SER A 50 -0.56 14.43 -10.68
C SER A 50 0.27 14.09 -9.45
N ALA A 51 1.52 14.54 -9.46
CA ALA A 51 2.39 14.59 -8.31
C ALA A 51 2.79 16.06 -8.11
N GLU A 52 2.61 16.58 -6.91
CA GLU A 52 2.91 17.95 -6.54
C GLU A 52 3.95 17.94 -5.43
N VAL A 53 5.05 18.66 -5.59
CA VAL A 53 6.09 18.78 -4.57
C VAL A 53 6.41 20.25 -4.35
N SER A 54 6.47 20.66 -3.09
CA SER A 54 6.87 22.00 -2.66
C SER A 54 8.14 21.89 -1.84
N PRO A 55 9.33 22.00 -2.48
CA PRO A 55 10.61 21.83 -1.81
C PRO A 55 10.77 22.75 -0.60
N LYS A 56 10.44 24.04 -0.80
CA LYS A 56 10.52 25.08 0.23
C LYS A 56 9.69 24.79 1.47
N SER A 57 8.56 24.09 1.33
CA SER A 57 7.69 23.77 2.45
C SER A 57 7.85 22.33 2.94
N GLY A 58 8.60 21.48 2.25
CA GLY A 58 8.63 20.04 2.53
C GLY A 58 7.31 19.32 2.29
N SER A 59 6.38 19.92 1.55
CA SER A 59 5.05 19.32 1.32
C SER A 59 5.05 18.55 -0.01
N GLY A 60 4.43 17.38 -0.04
CA GLY A 60 4.22 16.60 -1.25
C GLY A 60 2.80 16.06 -1.32
N ALA A 61 2.26 15.88 -2.52
CA ALA A 61 0.95 15.28 -2.74
C ALA A 61 0.91 14.43 -4.03
N LEU A 62 0.27 13.27 -3.96
CA LEU A 62 -0.06 12.42 -5.10
C LEU A 62 -1.58 12.37 -5.25
N LYS A 63 -2.10 12.66 -6.43
CA LYS A 63 -3.56 12.73 -6.68
C LYS A 63 -4.03 11.63 -7.62
N ASN A 64 -5.14 10.98 -7.24
CA ASN A 64 -5.80 9.91 -7.97
C ASN A 64 -4.83 8.83 -8.42
N LEU A 65 -4.10 8.24 -7.46
CA LEU A 65 -3.26 7.09 -7.72
C LEU A 65 -4.15 5.85 -7.82
N SER A 66 -4.01 5.06 -8.87
CA SER A 66 -4.76 3.82 -9.07
C SER A 66 -3.86 2.70 -9.53
N ILE A 67 -4.17 1.50 -9.04
CA ILE A 67 -3.54 0.24 -9.39
C ILE A 67 -4.62 -0.63 -10.00
N ALA A 68 -4.47 -0.97 -11.29
CA ALA A 68 -5.41 -1.81 -12.01
C ALA A 68 -5.52 -3.22 -11.40
N ASN A 69 -6.64 -3.89 -11.65
CA ASN A 69 -6.73 -5.31 -11.32
C ASN A 69 -5.71 -6.12 -12.14
N PRO A 70 -5.09 -7.16 -11.55
CA PRO A 70 -4.25 -8.07 -12.30
C PRO A 70 -5.12 -8.90 -13.27
N LYS A 71 -4.48 -9.51 -14.28
CA LYS A 71 -5.17 -10.39 -15.22
C LYS A 71 -5.89 -11.53 -14.49
N GLY A 72 -7.11 -11.85 -14.93
CA GLY A 72 -7.95 -12.89 -14.33
C GLY A 72 -8.99 -12.37 -13.33
N PHE A 73 -9.10 -11.05 -13.17
CA PHE A 73 -10.09 -10.37 -12.33
C PHE A 73 -10.83 -9.29 -13.13
N SER A 74 -11.90 -8.73 -12.57
CA SER A 74 -12.76 -7.75 -13.25
C SER A 74 -12.02 -6.48 -13.63
N ASP A 75 -12.53 -5.79 -14.65
CA ASP A 75 -12.03 -4.48 -15.07
C ASP A 75 -12.12 -3.45 -13.93
N GLY A 76 -11.19 -2.50 -13.92
CA GLY A 76 -11.10 -1.44 -12.93
C GLY A 76 -9.87 -1.54 -12.03
N SER A 77 -9.91 -0.85 -10.89
CA SER A 77 -8.78 -0.78 -9.95
C SER A 77 -8.90 -1.79 -8.80
N ALA A 78 -7.82 -2.49 -8.51
CA ALA A 78 -7.67 -3.25 -7.27
C ALA A 78 -7.51 -2.32 -6.05
N ILE A 79 -6.74 -1.24 -6.21
CA ILE A 79 -6.54 -0.23 -5.18
C ILE A 79 -6.53 1.14 -5.83
N SER A 80 -7.19 2.13 -5.22
CA SER A 80 -7.03 3.53 -5.60
C SER A 80 -7.04 4.44 -4.38
N PHE A 81 -6.50 5.65 -4.54
CA PHE A 81 -6.43 6.69 -3.53
C PHE A 81 -6.80 8.01 -4.18
N LYS A 82 -7.66 8.80 -3.52
CA LYS A 82 -7.96 10.15 -4.00
C LYS A 82 -6.75 11.06 -3.84
N GLU A 83 -6.13 11.05 -2.66
CA GLU A 83 -4.95 11.86 -2.39
C GLU A 83 -4.05 11.18 -1.34
N ILE A 84 -2.74 11.24 -1.58
CA ILE A 84 -1.73 10.94 -0.58
C ILE A 84 -0.94 12.22 -0.38
N SER A 85 -1.02 12.83 0.80
CA SER A 85 -0.24 14.02 1.14
C SER A 85 0.80 13.70 2.21
N LEU A 86 1.95 14.36 2.11
CA LEU A 86 3.05 14.21 3.04
C LEU A 86 3.64 15.56 3.42
N LYS A 87 4.17 15.62 4.64
CA LYS A 87 4.90 16.76 5.17
C LYS A 87 6.23 16.27 5.75
N LEU A 88 7.31 16.68 5.13
CA LEU A 88 8.68 16.40 5.52
C LEU A 88 9.22 17.56 6.37
N ASP A 89 10.08 17.22 7.33
CA ASP A 89 10.97 18.19 7.92
C ASP A 89 12.15 18.41 6.97
N THR A 90 12.12 19.54 6.26
CA THR A 90 13.16 19.92 5.31
C THR A 90 14.55 20.03 5.94
N GLY A 91 14.63 20.23 7.27
CA GLY A 91 15.90 20.28 7.99
C GLY A 91 16.62 18.93 8.05
N THR A 92 15.88 17.83 7.90
CA THR A 92 16.40 16.44 8.01
C THR A 92 16.72 15.78 6.67
N LEU A 93 16.47 16.47 5.54
CA LEU A 93 16.66 15.90 4.20
C LEU A 93 18.13 15.61 3.85
N GLY A 94 19.07 16.23 4.56
CA GLY A 94 20.51 15.98 4.40
C GLY A 94 21.07 14.92 5.34
N ASP A 95 20.24 14.38 6.24
CA ASP A 95 20.65 13.43 7.27
C ASP A 95 20.41 11.98 6.81
N ASP A 96 21.03 11.02 7.50
CA ASP A 96 20.79 9.58 7.28
C ASP A 96 19.34 9.16 7.59
N THR A 97 18.62 9.98 8.36
CA THR A 97 17.24 9.74 8.76
C THR A 97 16.37 10.95 8.47
N VAL A 98 15.42 10.78 7.56
CA VAL A 98 14.45 11.81 7.18
C VAL A 98 13.24 11.75 8.11
N LEU A 99 12.89 12.88 8.69
CA LEU A 99 11.68 13.05 9.49
C LEU A 99 10.50 13.44 8.60
N VAL A 100 9.44 12.64 8.71
CA VAL A 100 8.15 12.86 8.08
C VAL A 100 7.16 13.24 9.18
N ASN A 101 6.78 14.51 9.26
CA ASN A 101 5.83 14.98 10.26
C ASN A 101 4.46 14.33 10.08
N THR A 102 3.99 14.22 8.84
CA THR A 102 2.66 13.67 8.58
C THR A 102 2.57 13.00 7.22
N ILE A 103 1.88 11.86 7.17
CA ILE A 103 1.36 11.24 5.96
C ILE A 103 -0.17 11.14 6.10
N ILE A 104 -0.91 11.58 5.09
CA ILE A 104 -2.37 11.43 5.02
C ILE A 104 -2.71 10.68 3.74
N ILE A 105 -3.37 9.54 3.88
CA ILE A 105 -3.95 8.76 2.79
C ILE A 105 -5.46 8.98 2.84
N ASP A 106 -5.97 9.77 1.89
CA ASP A 106 -7.38 10.15 1.81
C ASP A 106 -8.14 9.29 0.80
N ALA A 107 -9.27 8.76 1.27
CA ALA A 107 -10.21 7.95 0.51
C ALA A 107 -9.53 6.80 -0.26
N PRO A 108 -8.81 5.88 0.43
CA PRO A 108 -8.41 4.64 -0.19
C PRO A 108 -9.64 3.80 -0.54
N HIS A 109 -9.65 3.22 -1.72
CA HIS A 109 -10.65 2.26 -2.16
C HIS A 109 -9.95 0.95 -2.51
N LEU A 110 -10.32 -0.14 -1.84
CA LEU A 110 -9.78 -1.47 -2.09
C LEU A 110 -10.87 -2.36 -2.68
N THR A 111 -10.63 -2.91 -3.85
CA THR A 111 -11.45 -3.98 -4.42
C THR A 111 -10.84 -5.31 -3.98
N TYR A 112 -11.57 -6.11 -3.22
CA TYR A 112 -11.25 -7.50 -2.93
C TYR A 112 -12.12 -8.40 -3.79
N GLU A 113 -11.53 -9.02 -4.79
CA GLU A 113 -12.23 -9.90 -5.72
C GLU A 113 -11.70 -11.33 -5.59
N LEU A 114 -12.61 -12.28 -5.39
CA LEU A 114 -12.27 -13.70 -5.30
C LEU A 114 -12.46 -14.38 -6.66
N GLY A 115 -11.39 -15.00 -7.18
CA GLY A 115 -11.40 -15.72 -8.45
C GLY A 115 -10.73 -17.10 -8.35
N GLU A 116 -10.45 -17.72 -9.49
CA GLU A 116 -9.69 -18.98 -9.53
C GLU A 116 -8.23 -18.74 -9.10
N GLY A 117 -7.78 -19.40 -8.02
CA GLY A 117 -6.41 -19.26 -7.51
C GLY A 117 -6.21 -18.17 -6.44
N GLY A 118 -7.28 -17.69 -5.83
CA GLY A 118 -7.26 -16.77 -4.69
C GLY A 118 -7.86 -15.40 -5.02
N SER A 119 -7.46 -14.37 -4.28
CA SER A 119 -7.96 -13.01 -4.51
C SER A 119 -7.09 -12.21 -5.49
N ASN A 120 -7.64 -11.13 -6.03
CA ASN A 120 -6.90 -10.15 -6.81
C ASN A 120 -5.72 -9.56 -6.02
N LEU A 121 -5.91 -9.31 -4.71
CA LEU A 121 -4.84 -8.83 -3.84
C LEU A 121 -3.73 -9.88 -3.64
N ASP A 122 -4.08 -11.17 -3.57
CA ASP A 122 -3.07 -12.25 -3.53
C ASP A 122 -2.30 -12.34 -4.86
N ALA A 123 -2.96 -12.10 -5.99
CA ALA A 123 -2.30 -12.08 -7.29
C ALA A 123 -1.32 -10.90 -7.41
N LEU A 124 -1.70 -9.71 -6.94
CA LEU A 124 -0.80 -8.56 -6.86
C LEU A 124 0.39 -8.83 -5.95
N GLN A 125 0.15 -9.46 -4.80
CA GLN A 125 1.21 -9.89 -3.89
C GLN A 125 2.23 -10.79 -4.61
N ARG A 126 1.75 -11.84 -5.30
CA ARG A 126 2.59 -12.80 -6.04
C ARG A 126 3.37 -12.17 -7.18
N ASN A 127 2.78 -11.23 -7.93
CA ASN A 127 3.46 -10.56 -9.04
C ASN A 127 4.76 -9.95 -8.57
N VAL A 128 4.74 -9.31 -7.41
CA VAL A 128 5.91 -8.59 -6.99
C VAL A 128 6.85 -9.46 -6.16
N ASP A 129 6.36 -10.46 -5.42
CA ASP A 129 7.26 -11.48 -4.87
C ASP A 129 8.11 -12.10 -6.00
N SER A 130 7.50 -12.29 -7.18
CA SER A 130 8.18 -12.73 -8.40
C SER A 130 9.15 -11.68 -8.94
N TYR A 131 8.76 -10.41 -9.01
CA TYR A 131 9.65 -9.31 -9.40
C TYR A 131 10.89 -9.24 -8.49
N MET A 132 10.67 -9.26 -7.17
CA MET A 132 11.74 -9.20 -6.18
C MET A 132 12.66 -10.40 -6.31
N ALA A 133 12.13 -11.62 -6.44
CA ALA A 133 12.93 -12.83 -6.62
C ALA A 133 13.80 -12.75 -7.90
N ALA A 134 13.23 -12.31 -9.02
CA ALA A 134 13.95 -12.17 -10.28
C ALA A 134 15.06 -11.10 -10.24
N HIS A 135 14.97 -10.13 -9.33
CA HIS A 135 15.92 -9.02 -9.22
C HIS A 135 16.79 -9.08 -7.95
N THR A 136 16.73 -10.17 -7.16
CA THR A 136 17.63 -10.38 -6.01
C THR A 136 18.66 -11.51 -6.18
N GLU A 137 18.60 -12.31 -7.24
CA GLU A 137 19.57 -13.40 -7.49
C GLU A 137 20.89 -12.95 -8.15
N ASP A 138 20.98 -11.73 -8.68
CA ASP A 138 22.21 -11.22 -9.31
C ASP A 138 23.00 -10.30 -8.36
N LYS A 139 23.49 -10.86 -7.25
CA LYS A 139 24.40 -10.18 -6.31
C LYS A 139 25.86 -10.13 -6.78
N SER A 140 26.14 -10.39 -8.06
CA SER A 140 27.51 -10.31 -8.62
C SER A 140 27.72 -9.13 -9.56
N ASN A 141 26.69 -8.34 -9.88
CA ASN A 141 26.85 -7.14 -10.71
C ASN A 141 25.95 -5.98 -10.26
N ALA A 142 25.71 -5.87 -8.95
CA ALA A 142 25.07 -4.71 -8.32
C ALA A 142 26.01 -3.48 -8.26
N GLU A 143 26.77 -3.23 -9.33
CA GLU A 143 27.36 -1.91 -9.57
C GLU A 143 26.32 -1.09 -10.34
N LYS A 144 25.62 -0.19 -9.61
CA LYS A 144 24.79 0.91 -10.12
C LYS A 144 23.41 0.58 -10.67
N ALA A 145 22.65 -0.27 -9.98
CA ALA A 145 21.26 0.10 -9.72
C ALA A 145 21.29 0.85 -8.38
N ASP A 146 21.22 2.18 -8.48
CA ASP A 146 21.23 3.14 -7.37
C ASP A 146 20.17 2.71 -6.35
N GLN A 147 20.59 1.91 -5.37
CA GLN A 147 19.87 1.82 -4.11
C GLN A 147 19.84 3.27 -3.65
N GLY A 148 18.64 3.82 -3.53
CA GLY A 148 18.48 5.09 -2.84
C GLY A 148 19.28 5.04 -1.54
N PRO A 149 19.79 6.20 -1.05
CA PRO A 149 20.66 6.23 0.11
C PRO A 149 20.05 5.41 1.25
N ASP A 150 20.85 4.91 2.20
CA ASP A 150 20.49 4.26 3.47
C ASP A 150 19.54 5.12 4.34
N THR A 151 18.49 5.63 3.72
CA THR A 151 17.63 6.73 4.13
C THR A 151 16.57 6.08 4.97
N LYS A 152 16.71 6.28 6.27
CA LYS A 152 15.70 5.84 7.20
C LYS A 152 14.63 6.91 7.31
N LEU A 153 13.44 6.48 7.67
CA LEU A 153 12.28 7.33 7.85
C LEU A 153 11.84 7.26 9.30
N ILE A 154 11.55 8.41 9.88
CA ILE A 154 10.75 8.53 11.09
C ILE A 154 9.44 9.20 10.70
N ILE A 155 8.30 8.56 10.95
CA ILE A 155 6.99 9.14 10.66
C ILE A 155 6.28 9.42 11.97
N GLU A 156 6.06 10.70 12.27
CA GLU A 156 5.40 11.11 13.51
C GLU A 156 3.92 10.71 13.51
N SER A 157 3.23 10.95 12.38
CA SER A 157 1.81 10.66 12.23
C SER A 157 1.48 10.16 10.82
N LEU A 158 0.81 9.02 10.74
CA LEU A 158 0.20 8.49 9.52
C LEU A 158 -1.29 8.30 9.75
N VAL A 159 -2.09 8.93 8.89
CA VAL A 159 -3.55 8.86 8.94
C VAL A 159 -4.07 8.30 7.63
N ILE A 160 -4.90 7.27 7.72
CA ILE A 160 -5.70 6.75 6.62
C ILE A 160 -7.15 7.01 6.98
N ARG A 161 -7.88 7.70 6.09
CA ARG A 161 -9.26 8.12 6.39
C ARG A 161 -10.16 8.04 5.17
N ASN A 162 -11.47 8.05 5.42
CA ASN A 162 -12.51 8.02 4.39
C ASN A 162 -12.43 6.79 3.47
N GLY A 163 -11.86 5.69 3.97
CA GLY A 163 -11.60 4.51 3.16
C GLY A 163 -12.84 3.67 2.91
N THR A 164 -12.80 2.88 1.83
CA THR A 164 -13.85 1.93 1.47
C THR A 164 -13.25 0.63 0.95
N VAL A 165 -13.96 -0.47 1.16
CA VAL A 165 -13.62 -1.78 0.61
C VAL A 165 -14.82 -2.30 -0.17
N SER A 166 -14.60 -2.74 -1.40
CA SER A 166 -15.58 -3.43 -2.24
C SER A 166 -15.23 -4.91 -2.31
N ILE A 167 -16.15 -5.78 -1.93
CA ILE A 167 -16.00 -7.23 -2.02
C ILE A 167 -16.76 -7.69 -3.26
N LYS A 168 -16.05 -8.28 -4.22
CA LYS A 168 -16.63 -8.90 -5.41
C LYS A 168 -16.43 -10.41 -5.36
N ALA A 169 -17.48 -11.14 -5.72
CA ALA A 169 -17.46 -12.59 -5.91
C ALA A 169 -18.58 -12.95 -6.86
N ASP A 170 -18.42 -14.02 -7.65
CA ASP A 170 -19.45 -14.47 -8.60
C ASP A 170 -20.83 -14.65 -7.95
N ALA A 171 -20.85 -15.10 -6.69
CA ALA A 171 -22.07 -15.30 -5.90
C ALA A 171 -22.76 -13.99 -5.46
N LEU A 172 -22.07 -12.84 -5.53
CA LEU A 172 -22.57 -11.51 -5.13
C LEU A 172 -23.13 -10.69 -6.29
N GLY A 173 -22.93 -11.14 -7.54
CA GLY A 173 -23.20 -10.33 -8.72
C GLY A 173 -22.24 -9.15 -8.88
N ASP A 174 -22.44 -8.38 -9.95
CA ASP A 174 -21.48 -7.38 -10.42
C ASP A 174 -21.28 -6.18 -9.46
N GLU A 175 -22.30 -5.86 -8.65
CA GLU A 175 -22.24 -4.72 -7.72
C GLU A 175 -21.41 -5.01 -6.46
N GLY A 176 -21.23 -6.29 -6.11
CA GLY A 176 -20.50 -6.69 -4.91
C GLY A 176 -21.10 -6.14 -3.60
N VAL A 177 -20.29 -6.11 -2.55
CA VAL A 177 -20.65 -5.50 -1.25
C VAL A 177 -19.64 -4.45 -0.86
N ASN A 178 -20.13 -3.24 -0.56
CA ASN A 178 -19.30 -2.13 -0.12
C ASN A 178 -19.34 -1.99 1.40
N ALA A 179 -18.18 -1.82 2.02
CA ALA A 179 -18.03 -1.57 3.44
C ALA A 179 -17.11 -0.35 3.68
N PRO A 180 -17.43 0.52 4.65
CA PRO A 180 -16.51 1.57 5.05
C PRO A 180 -15.27 0.94 5.72
N LEU A 181 -14.09 1.43 5.35
CA LEU A 181 -12.84 1.09 6.02
C LEU A 181 -12.67 2.02 7.23
N PRO A 182 -12.54 1.49 8.46
CA PRO A 182 -12.26 2.31 9.63
C PRO A 182 -10.99 3.14 9.45
N ASP A 183 -11.01 4.37 9.98
CA ASP A 183 -9.84 5.24 9.99
C ASP A 183 -8.67 4.56 10.72
N ILE A 184 -7.46 4.74 10.19
CA ILE A 184 -6.21 4.18 10.75
C ILE A 184 -5.31 5.33 11.13
N HIS A 185 -4.89 5.33 12.39
CA HIS A 185 -3.96 6.31 12.92
C HIS A 185 -2.75 5.56 13.47
N LEU A 186 -1.60 5.72 12.82
CA LEU A 186 -0.32 5.19 13.29
C LEU A 186 0.58 6.37 13.67
N THR A 187 1.25 6.25 14.80
CA THR A 187 2.24 7.23 15.23
C THR A 187 3.60 6.58 15.39
N ASP A 188 4.64 7.41 15.42
CA ASP A 188 5.99 7.03 15.82
C ASP A 188 6.56 5.83 15.02
N ILE A 189 6.30 5.79 13.71
CA ILE A 189 6.86 4.72 12.85
C ILE A 189 8.36 4.97 12.70
N GLY A 190 9.18 3.97 13.00
CA GLY A 190 10.63 4.07 12.92
C GLY A 190 11.28 4.90 14.02
N LYS A 191 10.53 5.32 15.06
CA LYS A 191 11.10 6.11 16.16
C LYS A 191 12.26 5.37 16.84
N GLY A 192 13.38 6.07 17.01
CA GLY A 192 14.63 5.49 17.50
C GLY A 192 15.60 5.31 16.35
N ASP A 193 15.69 4.08 15.83
CA ASP A 193 16.72 3.72 14.84
C ASP A 193 16.38 4.08 13.40
N GLY A 194 15.20 4.64 13.14
CA GLY A 194 14.65 4.87 11.81
C GLY A 194 14.11 3.59 11.17
N ALA A 195 13.05 3.70 10.36
CA ALA A 195 12.49 2.60 9.58
C ALA A 195 12.89 2.74 8.11
N THR A 196 13.28 1.64 7.48
CA THR A 196 13.42 1.60 6.03
C THR A 196 12.05 1.86 5.37
N PRO A 197 12.04 2.36 4.12
CA PRO A 197 10.81 2.47 3.35
C PRO A 197 10.00 1.16 3.29
N GLY A 198 10.69 0.01 3.23
CA GLY A 198 10.07 -1.31 3.27
C GLY A 198 9.34 -1.61 4.59
N GLU A 199 9.96 -1.31 5.73
CA GLU A 199 9.35 -1.53 7.05
C GLU A 199 8.14 -0.62 7.29
N VAL A 200 8.21 0.64 6.85
CA VAL A 200 7.05 1.56 6.85
C VAL A 200 5.90 0.96 6.05
N THR A 201 6.21 0.42 4.88
CA THR A 201 5.24 -0.20 3.97
C THR A 201 4.51 -1.36 4.64
N GLU A 202 5.27 -2.27 5.27
CA GLU A 202 4.74 -3.42 5.98
C GLU A 202 3.73 -2.99 7.05
N LYS A 203 4.09 -1.99 7.85
CA LYS A 203 3.24 -1.49 8.94
C LYS A 203 1.92 -0.89 8.43
N ILE A 204 1.95 -0.15 7.32
CA ILE A 204 0.76 0.40 6.68
C ILE A 204 -0.14 -0.72 6.16
N PHE A 205 0.45 -1.69 5.46
CA PHE A 205 -0.27 -2.80 4.88
C PHE A 205 -0.96 -3.65 5.94
N ASP A 206 -0.24 -4.02 7.00
CA ASP A 206 -0.80 -4.82 8.10
C ASP A 206 -1.99 -4.11 8.75
N SER A 207 -1.88 -2.78 8.93
CA SER A 207 -2.97 -1.97 9.49
C SER A 207 -4.18 -1.91 8.55
N LEU A 208 -3.96 -1.71 7.25
CA LEU A 208 -5.02 -1.73 6.23
C LEU A 208 -5.71 -3.09 6.16
N LYS A 209 -4.93 -4.16 6.17
CA LYS A 209 -5.42 -5.54 6.14
C LYS A 209 -6.28 -5.85 7.36
N GLU A 210 -5.82 -5.50 8.56
CA GLU A 210 -6.58 -5.66 9.80
C GLU A 210 -7.92 -4.93 9.73
N LYS A 211 -7.91 -3.65 9.31
CA LYS A 211 -9.14 -2.86 9.21
C LYS A 211 -10.07 -3.33 8.10
N ALA A 212 -9.53 -3.80 6.98
CA ALA A 212 -10.33 -4.39 5.90
C ALA A 212 -11.05 -5.64 6.41
N LEU A 213 -10.34 -6.55 7.10
CA LEU A 213 -10.95 -7.74 7.70
C LEU A 213 -12.04 -7.38 8.72
N LEU A 214 -11.80 -6.36 9.56
CA LEU A 214 -12.81 -5.86 10.49
C LEU A 214 -14.03 -5.27 9.76
N ALA A 215 -13.83 -4.48 8.70
CA ALA A 215 -14.90 -3.90 7.89
C ALA A 215 -15.77 -4.98 7.26
N VAL A 216 -15.16 -6.06 6.76
CA VAL A 216 -15.87 -7.20 6.20
C VAL A 216 -16.59 -8.04 7.25
N ALA A 217 -15.97 -8.27 8.42
CA ALA A 217 -16.62 -8.99 9.51
C ALA A 217 -17.82 -8.24 10.09
N SER A 218 -17.77 -6.90 10.10
CA SER A 218 -18.81 -6.03 10.68
C SER A 218 -19.92 -5.64 9.71
N SER A 219 -19.76 -5.82 8.40
CA SER A 219 -20.73 -5.42 7.36
C SER A 219 -21.99 -6.31 7.27
N LYS A 220 -22.26 -7.17 8.27
CA LYS A 220 -23.47 -8.00 8.38
C LYS A 220 -23.77 -8.85 7.13
N LEU A 221 -22.75 -9.32 6.40
CA LEU A 221 -22.96 -10.40 5.42
C LEU A 221 -23.24 -11.70 6.18
N GLY A 222 -24.51 -12.00 6.48
CA GLY A 222 -24.98 -13.13 7.29
C GLY A 222 -24.25 -14.49 7.09
N ASP A 223 -24.86 -15.45 6.39
CA ASP A 223 -24.24 -16.78 6.19
C ASP A 223 -22.98 -16.76 5.31
N MET A 224 -22.75 -15.66 4.56
CA MET A 224 -21.51 -15.43 3.80
C MET A 224 -20.32 -15.05 4.68
N GLY A 225 -20.55 -14.62 5.92
CA GLY A 225 -19.51 -14.42 6.92
C GLY A 225 -18.70 -15.70 7.14
N LYS A 226 -19.27 -16.90 6.93
CA LYS A 226 -18.56 -18.19 7.00
C LYS A 226 -17.63 -18.46 5.80
N THR A 227 -18.01 -18.03 4.60
CA THR A 227 -17.17 -18.18 3.39
C THR A 227 -16.05 -17.16 3.40
N ILE A 228 -16.35 -15.93 3.82
CA ILE A 228 -15.34 -14.88 3.97
C ILE A 228 -14.43 -15.16 5.17
N SER A 229 -14.93 -15.76 6.25
CA SER A 229 -14.05 -16.19 7.34
C SER A 229 -13.15 -17.35 6.95
N LYS A 230 -13.55 -18.26 6.05
CA LYS A 230 -12.62 -19.24 5.44
C LYS A 230 -11.56 -18.59 4.55
N GLY A 231 -11.94 -17.56 3.78
CA GLY A 231 -10.97 -16.70 3.09
C GLY A 231 -10.04 -15.97 4.07
N ALA A 232 -10.59 -15.44 5.15
CA ALA A 232 -9.85 -14.79 6.23
C ALA A 232 -8.96 -15.76 7.02
N GLU A 233 -9.30 -17.05 7.10
CA GLU A 233 -8.45 -18.11 7.67
C GLU A 233 -7.23 -18.37 6.79
N SER A 234 -7.39 -18.41 5.45
CA SER A 234 -6.24 -18.48 4.52
C SER A 234 -5.34 -17.23 4.56
N ILE A 235 -5.92 -16.08 4.92
CA ILE A 235 -5.22 -14.82 5.17
C ILE A 235 -4.64 -14.77 6.61
N GLY A 236 -5.22 -15.54 7.53
CA GLY A 236 -5.07 -15.50 8.98
C GLY A 236 -4.03 -16.48 9.53
N GLU A 237 -3.72 -17.57 8.83
CA GLU A 237 -2.53 -18.40 9.11
C GLU A 237 -1.22 -17.57 9.05
N SER A 238 -1.27 -16.39 8.40
CA SER A 238 -0.17 -15.44 8.34
C SER A 238 -0.23 -14.30 9.38
N ALA A 239 -1.29 -14.19 10.21
CA ALA A 239 -1.67 -12.92 10.86
C ALA A 239 -1.71 -12.89 12.40
N GLY A 240 -1.23 -13.92 13.11
CA GLY A 240 -1.04 -13.85 14.57
C GLY A 240 -2.28 -13.40 15.37
N GLU A 241 -2.16 -12.31 16.14
CA GLU A 241 -3.19 -11.82 17.08
C GLU A 241 -4.45 -11.27 16.40
N ALA A 242 -4.35 -10.68 15.20
CA ALA A 242 -5.51 -10.20 14.44
C ALA A 242 -6.42 -11.36 14.00
N GLY A 243 -5.83 -12.52 13.66
CA GLY A 243 -6.58 -13.75 13.38
C GLY A 243 -7.31 -14.30 14.62
N LYS A 244 -6.73 -14.12 15.82
CA LYS A 244 -7.38 -14.51 17.08
C LYS A 244 -8.56 -13.60 17.43
N ALA A 245 -8.45 -12.30 17.19
CA ALA A 245 -9.53 -11.33 17.41
C ALA A 245 -10.73 -11.60 16.49
N LEU A 246 -10.48 -11.92 15.22
CA LEU A 246 -11.52 -12.35 14.27
C LEU A 246 -12.17 -13.67 14.70
N LYS A 247 -11.37 -14.65 15.14
CA LYS A 247 -11.89 -15.94 15.62
C LYS A 247 -12.78 -15.81 16.86
N GLY A 248 -12.47 -14.84 17.74
CA GLY A 248 -13.31 -14.50 18.90
C GLY A 248 -14.60 -13.75 18.55
N LEU A 249 -14.59 -12.94 17.49
CA LEU A 249 -15.77 -12.23 16.97
C LEU A 249 -16.72 -13.15 16.19
N LEU A 250 -16.18 -14.18 15.54
CA LEU A 250 -16.93 -15.14 14.71
C LEU A 250 -17.34 -16.41 15.48
N GLY A 251 -16.76 -16.62 16.66
CA GLY A 251 -17.03 -17.75 17.54
C GLY A 251 -17.90 -17.37 18.73
N ASN A 252 -19.16 -17.02 18.46
CA ASN A 252 -20.27 -17.14 19.42
C ASN A 252 -21.60 -17.29 18.67
#